data_AF-A0A257EP04-F1
#
_entry.id   AF-A0A257EP04-F1
#
_cell.length_a   1.000
_cell.length_b   1.000
_cell.length_c   1.000
_cell.angle_alpha   90.00
_cell.angle_beta   90.00
_cell.angle_gamma   90.00
#
_symmetry.space_group_name_H-M   'P 1'
#
loop_
_entity.id
_entity.type
_entity.pdbx_description
1 polymer ?
#
loop_
_entity_poly.entity_id
_entity_poly.type
_entity_poly.pdbx_seq_one_letter_code
_entity_poly.pdbx_strand_id
1 'polypeptide(L)' 'MTDTTANRPSHRLFNVTGDGDNARWTDIGVAWATRDGKGFTLSLNAVPINGRVVMRINEAKDDKKKGS' A
#
# COMPACT_ATOMS: atom_id res chain seq x y z
N MET A 1 -6.96 24.38 12.85
CA MET A 1 -6.30 23.86 11.63
C MET A 1 -6.55 22.36 11.60
N THR A 2 -7.50 21.89 10.82
CA THR A 2 -7.80 20.45 10.68
C THR A 2 -7.04 19.94 9.48
N ASP A 3 -5.86 19.36 9.75
CA ASP A 3 -5.00 18.73 8.76
C ASP A 3 -5.78 17.61 8.08
N THR A 4 -6.10 17.79 6.79
CA THR A 4 -6.89 16.86 6.00
C THR A 4 -5.97 15.75 5.45
N THR A 5 -5.29 15.04 6.35
CA THR A 5 -4.36 13.94 6.02
C THR A 5 -4.91 12.56 6.41
N ALA A 6 -6.13 12.49 6.95
CA ALA A 6 -6.68 11.27 7.54
C ALA A 6 -7.15 10.17 6.57
N ASN A 7 -7.17 10.40 5.24
CA ASN A 7 -7.76 9.43 4.29
C ASN A 7 -6.81 8.89 3.20
N ARG A 8 -5.55 9.33 3.15
CA ARG A 8 -4.59 8.76 2.17
C ARG A 8 -4.02 7.44 2.69
N PRO A 9 -4.00 6.36 1.88
CA PRO A 9 -3.40 5.10 2.28
C PRO A 9 -1.91 5.30 2.55
N SER A 10 -1.47 4.91 3.74
CA SER A 10 -0.07 5.01 4.15
C SER A 10 0.78 3.90 3.54
N HIS A 11 0.15 2.78 3.17
CA HIS A 11 0.85 1.62 2.63
C HIS A 11 0.12 1.01 1.43
N ARG A 12 0.91 0.36 0.57
CA ARG A 12 0.47 -0.46 -0.57
C ARG A 12 0.73 -1.92 -0.27
N LEU A 13 -0.15 -2.80 -0.74
CA LEU A 13 -0.07 -4.25 -0.54
C LEU A 13 0.23 -4.93 -1.87
N PHE A 14 1.22 -5.82 -1.87
CA PHE A 14 1.64 -6.57 -3.03
C PHE A 14 1.57 -8.06 -2.76
N ASN A 15 1.03 -8.85 -3.69
CA ASN A 15 1.32 -10.27 -3.76
C ASN A 15 2.67 -10.45 -4.44
N VAL A 16 3.59 -11.15 -3.78
CA VAL A 16 4.91 -11.50 -4.32
C VAL A 16 4.96 -13.00 -4.57
N THR A 17 5.26 -13.37 -5.80
CA THR A 17 5.45 -14.77 -6.23
C THR A 17 6.82 -14.95 -6.88
N GLY A 18 7.44 -16.11 -6.70
CA GLY A 18 8.82 -16.36 -7.11
C GLY A 18 9.85 -15.69 -6.19
N ASP A 19 11.13 -15.87 -6.51
CA ASP A 19 12.25 -15.46 -5.66
C ASP A 19 13.36 -14.78 -6.49
N GLY A 20 14.18 -13.98 -5.81
CA GLY A 20 15.30 -13.25 -6.40
C GLY A 20 14.86 -12.33 -7.55
N ASP A 21 15.61 -12.38 -8.65
CA ASP A 21 15.38 -11.53 -9.84
C ASP A 21 14.09 -11.88 -10.60
N ASN A 22 13.52 -13.07 -10.34
CA ASN A 22 12.28 -13.52 -10.96
C ASN A 22 11.03 -13.22 -10.11
N ALA A 23 11.20 -12.48 -9.00
CA ALA A 23 10.09 -12.13 -8.14
C ALA A 23 9.09 -11.21 -8.87
N ARG A 24 7.84 -11.66 -8.98
CA ARG A 24 6.74 -10.87 -9.53
C ARG A 24 5.98 -10.19 -8.42
N TRP A 25 5.79 -8.88 -8.56
CA TRP A 25 5.09 -8.03 -7.61
C TRP A 25 3.78 -7.56 -8.23
N THR A 26 2.68 -8.10 -7.73
CA THR A 26 1.33 -7.73 -8.17
C THR A 26 0.68 -6.88 -7.11
N ASP A 27 0.20 -5.71 -7.47
CA ASP A 27 -0.59 -4.86 -6.58
C ASP A 27 -1.93 -5.52 -6.25
N ILE A 28 -2.23 -5.64 -4.96
CA ILE A 28 -3.45 -6.28 -4.48
C ILE A 28 -4.26 -5.40 -3.51
N GLY A 29 -3.85 -4.15 -3.28
CA GLY A 29 -4.59 -3.26 -2.40
C GLY A 29 -3.75 -2.25 -1.62
N VAL A 30 -4.38 -1.68 -0.60
CA VAL A 30 -3.83 -0.60 0.22
C VAL A 30 -4.14 -0.82 1.69
N ALA A 31 -3.37 -0.17 2.55
CA ALA A 31 -3.57 -0.20 3.99
C ALA A 31 -3.43 1.19 4.63
N TRP A 32 -4.20 1.39 5.70
CA TRP A 32 -4.20 2.58 6.55
C TRP A 32 -3.93 2.17 7.99
N ALA A 33 -3.18 2.98 8.73
CA ALA A 33 -3.02 2.75 10.16
C ALA A 33 -4.38 2.90 10.86
N THR A 34 -4.67 2.03 11.81
CA THR A 34 -5.86 2.14 12.66
C THR A 34 -5.76 3.39 13.55
N ARG A 35 -6.91 3.87 14.04
CA ARG A 35 -6.97 5.09 14.87
C ARG A 35 -6.14 5.01 16.16
N ASP A 36 -5.96 3.82 16.70
CA ASP A 36 -5.11 3.57 17.88
C ASP A 36 -3.62 3.45 17.55
N GLY A 37 -3.26 3.42 16.25
CA GLY A 37 -1.88 3.28 15.77
C GLY A 37 -1.27 1.90 16.00
N LYS A 38 -2.04 0.92 16.47
CA LYS A 38 -1.54 -0.42 16.83
C LYS A 38 -1.77 -1.48 15.77
N GLY A 39 -2.36 -1.10 14.64
CA GLY A 39 -2.65 -2.00 13.55
C GLY A 39 -2.92 -1.29 12.25
N PHE A 40 -3.41 -2.06 11.28
CA PHE A 40 -3.76 -1.58 9.96
C PHE A 40 -5.11 -2.12 9.54
N THR A 41 -5.88 -1.28 8.85
CA THR A 41 -7.04 -1.67 8.06
C THR A 41 -6.60 -1.87 6.63
N LEU A 42 -6.96 -3.01 6.02
CA LEU A 42 -6.55 -3.39 4.67
C LEU A 42 -7.78 -3.35 3.76
N SER A 43 -7.63 -2.75 2.57
CA SER A 43 -8.60 -2.87 1.48
C SER A 43 -7.92 -3.62 0.34
N LEU A 44 -8.47 -4.79 0.02
CA LEU A 44 -7.93 -5.69 -0.98
C LEU A 44 -8.85 -5.75 -2.19
N ASN A 45 -8.29 -5.71 -3.40
CA ASN A 45 -9.01 -5.99 -4.64
C ASN A 45 -8.84 -7.46 -5.08
N ALA A 46 -7.87 -8.17 -4.50
CA ALA A 46 -7.62 -9.58 -4.73
C ALA A 46 -7.08 -10.25 -3.47
N VAL A 47 -7.47 -11.51 -3.26
CA VAL A 47 -6.94 -12.36 -2.20
C VAL A 47 -6.06 -13.43 -2.84
N PRO A 48 -4.74 -13.42 -2.60
CA PRO A 48 -3.84 -14.38 -3.23
C PRO A 48 -4.04 -15.78 -2.64
N ILE A 49 -4.11 -16.80 -3.52
CA ILE A 49 -4.18 -18.21 -3.12
C ILE A 49 -2.77 -18.77 -2.82
N ASN A 50 -1.73 -18.17 -3.41
CA ASN A 50 -0.32 -18.54 -3.22
C ASN A 50 0.58 -17.30 -3.15
N GLY A 51 1.85 -17.51 -2.80
CA GLY A 51 2.84 -16.44 -2.64
C GLY A 51 2.82 -15.83 -1.25
N ARG A 52 3.28 -14.58 -1.15
CA ARG A 52 3.31 -13.80 0.10
C ARG A 52 2.77 -12.40 -0.10
N VAL A 53 2.05 -11.89 0.90
CA VAL A 53 1.62 -10.48 0.92
C VAL A 53 2.70 -9.63 1.56
N VAL A 54 3.14 -8.59 0.87
CA VAL A 54 4.12 -7.62 1.34
C VAL A 54 3.46 -6.25 1.41
N MET A 55 3.49 -5.65 2.59
CA MET A 55 3.02 -4.28 2.82
C MET A 55 4.22 -3.32 2.78
N ARG A 56 4.13 -2.27 1.96
CA ARG A 56 5.19 -1.27 1.78
C ARG A 56 4.64 0.13 2.02
N ILE A 57 5.44 1.00 2.62
CA ILE A 57 5.12 2.42 2.72
C ILE A 57 4.92 2.94 1.29
N ASN A 58 3.84 3.68 1.07
CA ASN A 58 3.63 4.34 -0.20
C ASN A 58 4.63 5.50 -0.26
N GLU A 59 5.80 5.27 -0.87
CA GLU A 59 6.71 6.35 -1.22
C GLU A 59 5.95 7.25 -2.19
N ALA A 60 5.43 8.37 -1.69
CA ALA A 60 4.92 9.42 -2.54
C ALA A 60 6.08 9.79 -3.47
N LYS A 61 5.99 9.38 -4.74
CA LYS A 61 6.65 10.17 -5.78
C LYS A 61 6.08 11.56 -5.60
N ASP A 62 6.92 12.50 -5.17
CA ASP A 62 6.62 13.92 -5.11
C ASP A 62 5.68 14.27 -6.26
N ASP A 63 4.45 14.66 -5.91
CA ASP A 63 3.45 15.15 -6.84
C ASP A 63 3.91 16.54 -7.31
N LYS A 64 5.01 16.56 -8.07
CA LYS A 64 5.55 17.78 -8.66
C LYS A 64 4.83 18.01 -9.99
N LYS A 65 3.88 18.95 -9.92
CA LYS A 65 3.25 19.71 -11.02
C LYS A 65 2.29 18.94 -11.96
N LYS A 66 1.03 19.39 -11.93
CA LYS A 66 0.52 20.29 -12.99
C LYS A 66 -0.67 21.12 -12.51
N GLY A 67 -0.36 22.29 -11.95
CA GLY A 67 -1.13 23.48 -12.28
C GLY A 67 -0.59 24.00 -13.61
N SER A 68 -1.44 24.09 -14.62
CA SER A 68 -1.32 24.99 -15.76
C SER A 68 -2.70 25.24 -16.34
#